data_AF-A0A7S2RCS1-F1
#
_entry.id   AF-A0A7S2RCS1-F1
#
_cell.length_a   1.000
_cell.length_b   1.000
_cell.length_c   1.000
_cell.angle_alpha   90.00
_cell.angle_beta   90.00
_cell.angle_gamma   90.00
#
_symmetry.space_group_name_H-M   'P 1'
#
loop_
_entity.id
_entity.type
_entity.pdbx_description
1 polymer ?
#
loop_
_entity_poly.entity_id
_entity_poly.type
_entity_poly.pdbx_seq_one_letter_code
_entity_poly.pdbx_strand_id
1 'polypeptide(L)'
;MTTNPTYEEITELLTHSAYNPAIVPQLEAYLVAQANSTETHPYCYTANRTLMKLYQFFPHLADEEKMSLALLLALTNKSGMEFASLTCLISEKMQAREPMSCICRCADLVEACQFTEFWAAYRQIPQHCSSPDVTLATFPNSAAAINLLRHGILQLLSLVYRSAPMHVVLQALDADLAQFTDFLRTCEPAMKLVEGASDTSLLFVANPDNTKKAQVFTEGVDFNVISNIIGKNTLVARE
;
A
#
# COMPACT_ATOMS: atom_id res chain seq x y z
N MET A 1 -31.60 10.55 5.87
CA MET A 1 -30.28 10.83 5.26
C MET A 1 -29.27 10.78 6.38
N THR A 2 -28.76 9.58 6.69
CA THR A 2 -27.68 9.40 7.67
C THR A 2 -26.42 9.94 7.03
N THR A 3 -25.89 11.03 7.57
CA THR A 3 -24.60 11.59 7.18
C THR A 3 -23.52 10.57 7.51
N ASN A 4 -22.66 10.25 6.54
CA ASN A 4 -21.50 9.40 6.81
C ASN A 4 -20.60 10.08 7.84
N PRO A 5 -20.04 9.34 8.80
CA PRO A 5 -19.23 9.92 9.85
C PRO A 5 -17.93 10.50 9.28
N THR A 6 -17.47 11.62 9.83
CA THR A 6 -16.25 12.28 9.39
C THR A 6 -15.00 11.60 9.99
N TYR A 7 -13.82 11.90 9.45
CA TYR A 7 -12.55 11.38 10.00
C TYR A 7 -12.33 11.78 11.47
N GLU A 8 -12.69 13.01 11.84
CA GLU A 8 -12.55 13.52 13.20
C GLU A 8 -13.47 12.77 14.17
N GLU A 9 -14.74 12.60 13.80
CA GLU A 9 -15.72 11.84 14.57
C GLU A 9 -15.26 10.39 14.79
N ILE A 10 -14.73 9.74 13.76
CA ILE A 10 -14.21 8.37 13.87
C ILE A 10 -12.98 8.32 14.77
N THR A 11 -12.09 9.30 14.69
CA THR A 11 -10.89 9.33 15.54
C THR A 11 -11.27 9.51 17.02
N GLU A 12 -12.23 10.38 17.32
CA GLU A 12 -12.75 10.57 18.68
C GLU A 12 -13.53 9.36 19.20
N LEU A 13 -14.28 8.69 18.31
CA LEU A 13 -14.98 7.45 18.65
C LEU A 13 -14.00 6.34 19.05
N LEU A 14 -12.91 6.20 18.32
CA LEU A 14 -11.89 5.18 18.57
C LEU A 14 -11.11 5.42 19.86
N THR A 15 -10.92 6.67 20.30
CA THR A 15 -10.25 6.94 21.58
C THR A 15 -11.08 6.52 22.79
N HIS A 16 -12.42 6.60 22.71
CA HIS A 16 -13.31 6.32 23.84
C HIS A 16 -13.94 4.91 23.81
N SER A 17 -14.19 4.35 22.64
CA SER A 17 -15.12 3.21 22.47
C SER A 17 -14.59 2.07 21.61
N ALA A 18 -13.28 1.95 21.37
CA ALA A 18 -12.69 0.98 20.43
C ALA A 18 -13.11 -0.51 20.58
N TYR A 19 -13.58 -0.91 21.76
CA TYR A 19 -14.02 -2.29 22.05
C TYR A 19 -15.54 -2.46 22.17
N ASN A 20 -16.30 -1.39 21.98
CA ASN A 20 -17.76 -1.43 22.08
C ASN A 20 -18.37 -1.88 20.74
N PRO A 21 -19.10 -3.03 20.67
CA PRO A 21 -19.71 -3.49 19.43
C PRO A 21 -20.75 -2.51 18.85
N ALA A 22 -21.29 -1.57 19.64
CA ALA A 22 -22.25 -0.59 19.17
C ALA A 22 -21.68 0.38 18.11
N ILE A 23 -20.34 0.48 17.98
CA ILE A 23 -19.70 1.36 16.99
C ILE A 23 -19.57 0.72 15.61
N VAL A 24 -19.83 -0.58 15.47
CA VAL A 24 -19.66 -1.33 14.21
C VAL A 24 -20.39 -0.66 13.03
N PRO A 25 -21.68 -0.26 13.13
CA PRO A 25 -22.38 0.37 12.02
C PRO A 25 -21.75 1.71 11.57
N GLN A 26 -21.17 2.46 12.51
CA GLN A 26 -20.48 3.72 12.20
C GLN A 26 -19.17 3.46 11.46
N LEU A 27 -18.41 2.45 11.89
CA LEU A 27 -17.18 2.04 11.21
C LEU A 27 -17.46 1.46 9.81
N GLU A 28 -18.54 0.70 9.63
CA GLU A 28 -18.96 0.19 8.31
C GLU A 28 -19.38 1.32 7.36
N ALA A 29 -20.16 2.29 7.86
CA ALA A 29 -20.53 3.47 7.08
C ALA A 29 -19.29 4.27 6.67
N TYR A 30 -18.32 4.44 7.59
CA TYR A 30 -17.06 5.09 7.29
C TYR A 30 -16.22 4.31 6.26
N LEU A 31 -16.18 2.98 6.35
CA LEU A 31 -15.49 2.12 5.39
C LEU A 31 -16.03 2.30 3.97
N VAL A 32 -17.35 2.31 3.83
CA VAL A 32 -18.01 2.58 2.55
C VAL A 32 -17.73 4.00 2.06
N ALA A 33 -17.72 4.98 2.96
CA ALA A 33 -17.42 6.37 2.62
C ALA A 33 -15.97 6.56 2.12
N GLN A 34 -14.98 5.86 2.71
CA GLN A 34 -13.59 5.85 2.26
C GLN A 34 -13.46 5.38 0.80
N ALA A 35 -14.24 4.36 0.41
CA ALA A 35 -14.25 3.84 -0.96
C ALA A 35 -14.95 4.78 -1.95
N ASN A 36 -16.07 5.40 -1.54
CA ASN A 36 -16.88 6.24 -2.43
C ASN A 36 -16.35 7.66 -2.62
N SER A 37 -15.63 8.21 -1.63
CA SER A 37 -15.22 9.61 -1.64
C SER A 37 -13.91 9.82 -0.90
N THR A 38 -12.81 9.35 -1.50
CA THR A 38 -11.47 9.40 -0.91
C THR A 38 -11.00 10.83 -0.57
N GLU A 39 -11.49 11.86 -1.27
CA GLU A 39 -11.19 13.26 -0.97
C GLU A 39 -11.86 13.75 0.32
N THR A 40 -13.11 13.33 0.55
CA THR A 40 -13.91 13.75 1.72
C THR A 40 -13.65 12.85 2.93
N HIS A 41 -13.39 11.57 2.69
CA HIS A 41 -13.16 10.55 3.71
C HIS A 41 -11.80 9.88 3.44
N PRO A 42 -10.72 10.41 4.04
CA PRO A 42 -9.39 9.85 3.84
C PRO A 42 -9.32 8.43 4.41
N TYR A 43 -8.43 7.61 3.84
CA TYR A 43 -8.20 6.26 4.33
C TYR A 43 -7.67 6.28 5.78
N CYS A 44 -8.31 5.50 6.67
CA CYS A 44 -7.94 5.37 8.07
C CYS A 44 -7.71 3.90 8.44
N TYR A 45 -6.45 3.48 8.43
CA TYR A 45 -6.05 2.13 8.82
C TYR A 45 -6.52 1.74 10.23
N THR A 46 -6.45 2.68 11.20
CA THR A 46 -6.85 2.41 12.59
C THR A 46 -8.34 2.07 12.71
N ALA A 47 -9.20 2.75 11.94
CA ALA A 47 -10.63 2.46 11.90
C ALA A 47 -10.89 1.08 11.28
N ASN A 48 -10.28 0.80 10.12
CA ASN A 48 -10.46 -0.46 9.40
C ASN A 48 -9.96 -1.66 10.23
N ARG A 49 -8.80 -1.52 10.88
CA ARG A 49 -8.26 -2.52 11.80
C ARG A 49 -9.16 -2.74 13.02
N THR A 50 -9.73 -1.67 13.59
CA THR A 50 -10.63 -1.79 14.73
C THR A 50 -11.92 -2.52 14.35
N LEU A 51 -12.47 -2.23 13.17
CA LEU A 51 -13.60 -2.97 12.62
C LEU A 51 -13.29 -4.46 12.47
N MET A 52 -12.15 -4.83 11.87
CA MET A 52 -11.72 -6.23 11.75
C MET A 52 -11.59 -6.92 13.11
N LYS A 53 -11.04 -6.24 14.12
CA LYS A 53 -10.95 -6.79 15.49
C LYS A 53 -12.32 -7.00 16.12
N LEU A 54 -13.26 -6.06 15.93
CA LEU A 54 -14.62 -6.19 16.45
C LEU A 54 -15.33 -7.38 15.81
N TYR A 55 -15.15 -7.61 14.50
CA TYR A 55 -15.65 -8.82 13.85
C TYR A 55 -15.01 -10.10 14.41
N GLN A 56 -13.72 -10.06 14.72
CA GLN A 56 -13.02 -11.20 15.35
C GLN A 56 -13.57 -11.50 16.76
N PHE A 57 -13.88 -10.48 17.55
CA PHE A 57 -14.44 -10.63 18.91
C PHE A 57 -15.94 -10.94 18.93
N PHE A 58 -16.68 -10.45 17.92
CA PHE A 58 -18.12 -10.59 17.79
C PHE A 58 -18.50 -11.17 16.42
N PRO A 59 -18.30 -12.48 16.19
CA PRO A 59 -18.52 -13.10 14.87
C PRO A 59 -19.94 -12.97 14.32
N HIS A 60 -20.93 -12.72 15.18
CA HIS A 60 -22.32 -12.51 14.77
C HIS A 60 -22.56 -11.16 14.08
N LEU A 61 -21.64 -10.20 14.23
CA LEU A 61 -21.66 -8.90 13.54
C LEU A 61 -20.80 -8.90 12.28
N ALA A 62 -20.08 -9.99 12.01
CA ALA A 62 -19.07 -10.04 10.97
C ALA A 62 -19.71 -10.04 9.57
N ASP A 63 -19.29 -9.09 8.74
CA ASP A 63 -19.71 -8.97 7.35
C ASP A 63 -18.53 -9.26 6.41
N GLU A 64 -18.64 -10.36 5.65
CA GLU A 64 -17.59 -10.85 4.73
C GLU A 64 -17.26 -9.82 3.63
N GLU A 65 -18.21 -8.98 3.23
CA GLU A 65 -18.05 -7.99 2.18
C GLU A 65 -17.33 -6.76 2.70
N LYS A 66 -17.67 -6.30 3.92
CA LYS A 66 -16.94 -5.22 4.59
C LYS A 66 -15.51 -5.64 4.91
N MET A 67 -15.28 -6.90 5.29
CA MET A 67 -13.92 -7.43 5.43
C MET A 67 -13.15 -7.40 4.11
N SER A 68 -13.78 -7.83 3.02
CA SER A 68 -13.17 -7.79 1.68
C SER A 68 -12.88 -6.36 1.22
N LEU A 69 -13.80 -5.42 1.47
CA LEU A 69 -13.62 -4.01 1.14
C LEU A 69 -12.47 -3.37 1.94
N ALA A 70 -12.32 -3.71 3.22
CA ALA A 70 -11.21 -3.23 4.04
C ALA A 70 -9.86 -3.73 3.53
N LEU A 71 -9.77 -5.00 3.11
CA LEU A 71 -8.56 -5.53 2.48
C LEU A 71 -8.27 -4.86 1.14
N LEU A 72 -9.29 -4.65 0.31
CA LEU A 72 -9.14 -3.96 -0.97
C LEU A 72 -8.67 -2.51 -0.80
N LEU A 73 -9.22 -1.78 0.17
CA LEU A 73 -8.78 -0.42 0.50
C LEU A 73 -7.33 -0.40 1.00
N ALA A 74 -6.92 -1.39 1.81
CA ALA A 74 -5.53 -1.52 2.23
C ALA A 74 -4.60 -1.81 1.05
N LEU A 75 -5.00 -2.72 0.13
CA LEU A 75 -4.27 -3.02 -1.09
C LEU A 75 -4.07 -1.78 -1.97
N THR A 76 -5.11 -0.96 -2.14
CA THR A 76 -5.02 0.26 -2.99
C THR A 76 -4.23 1.38 -2.36
N ASN A 77 -4.27 1.55 -1.02
CA ASN A 77 -3.60 2.67 -0.35
C ASN A 77 -2.16 2.35 0.04
N LYS A 78 -1.91 1.19 0.66
CA LYS A 78 -0.58 0.76 1.13
C LYS A 78 -0.44 -0.76 1.06
N SER A 79 0.00 -1.23 -0.10
CA SER A 79 0.32 -2.64 -0.33
C SER A 79 1.57 -3.05 0.48
N GLY A 80 1.38 -3.84 1.53
CA GLY A 80 2.46 -4.41 2.33
C GLY A 80 2.05 -4.59 3.79
N MET A 81 2.64 -3.79 4.69
CA MET A 81 2.48 -4.00 6.14
C MET A 81 1.05 -3.91 6.66
N GLU A 82 0.27 -2.93 6.19
CA GLU A 82 -1.12 -2.74 6.64
C GLU A 82 -2.02 -3.87 6.13
N PHE A 83 -1.84 -4.26 4.86
CA PHE A 83 -2.54 -5.40 4.27
C PHE A 83 -2.24 -6.70 5.03
N ALA A 84 -0.97 -7.02 5.21
CA ALA A 84 -0.51 -8.20 5.96
C ALA A 84 -1.04 -8.21 7.41
N SER A 85 -1.16 -7.04 8.03
CA SER A 85 -1.68 -6.93 9.40
C SER A 85 -3.19 -7.19 9.47
N LEU A 86 -3.97 -6.79 8.45
CA LEU A 86 -5.41 -7.06 8.39
C LEU A 86 -5.69 -8.52 8.05
N THR A 87 -4.94 -9.13 7.13
CA THR A 87 -5.09 -10.56 6.80
C THR A 87 -4.84 -11.45 8.01
N CYS A 88 -3.88 -11.10 8.88
CA CYS A 88 -3.65 -11.79 10.17
C CYS A 88 -4.86 -11.80 11.12
N LEU A 89 -5.82 -10.87 10.98
CA LEU A 89 -7.02 -10.82 11.80
C LEU A 89 -8.17 -11.69 11.25
N ILE A 90 -8.02 -12.18 10.02
CA ILE A 90 -9.05 -12.92 9.30
C ILE A 90 -8.67 -14.40 9.24
N SER A 91 -9.62 -15.30 9.51
CA SER A 91 -9.36 -16.74 9.47
C SER A 91 -9.02 -17.24 8.05
N GLU A 92 -8.14 -18.23 7.92
CA GLU A 92 -7.76 -18.84 6.63
C GLU A 92 -8.96 -19.35 5.84
N LYS A 93 -9.96 -19.92 6.52
CA LYS A 93 -11.20 -20.40 5.87
C LYS A 93 -11.97 -19.28 5.16
N MET A 94 -11.89 -18.06 5.69
CA MET A 94 -12.51 -16.88 5.10
C MET A 94 -11.67 -16.34 3.95
N GLN A 95 -10.35 -16.29 4.13
CA GLN A 95 -9.41 -15.86 3.08
C GLN A 95 -9.47 -16.75 1.84
N ALA A 96 -9.81 -18.02 1.98
CA ALA A 96 -9.97 -18.96 0.87
C ALA A 96 -11.27 -18.74 0.06
N ARG A 97 -12.17 -17.86 0.49
CA ARG A 97 -13.42 -17.56 -0.21
C ARG A 97 -13.26 -16.35 -1.12
N GLU A 98 -14.01 -16.35 -2.21
CA GLU A 98 -14.09 -15.20 -3.11
C GLU A 98 -15.02 -14.11 -2.52
N PRO A 99 -14.71 -12.81 -2.68
CA PRO A 99 -13.62 -12.23 -3.48
C PRO A 99 -12.27 -12.10 -2.75
N MET A 100 -12.21 -12.50 -1.47
CA MET A 100 -11.05 -12.29 -0.61
C MET A 100 -9.79 -13.03 -1.10
N SER A 101 -9.96 -14.25 -1.60
CA SER A 101 -8.87 -15.05 -2.17
C SER A 101 -8.22 -14.33 -3.36
N CYS A 102 -9.02 -13.78 -4.27
CA CYS A 102 -8.51 -12.99 -5.39
C CYS A 102 -7.78 -11.71 -4.92
N ILE A 103 -8.27 -11.03 -3.88
CA ILE A 103 -7.61 -9.85 -3.29
C ILE A 103 -6.25 -10.23 -2.68
N CYS A 104 -6.17 -11.33 -1.93
CA CYS A 104 -4.90 -11.83 -1.40
C CYS A 104 -3.90 -12.17 -2.52
N ARG A 105 -4.36 -12.86 -3.57
CA ARG A 105 -3.53 -13.14 -4.76
C ARG A 105 -3.01 -11.85 -5.41
N CYS A 106 -3.84 -10.80 -5.47
CA CYS A 106 -3.40 -9.52 -5.99
C CYS A 106 -2.28 -8.89 -5.13
N ALA A 107 -2.37 -8.99 -3.81
CA ALA A 107 -1.32 -8.52 -2.91
C ALA A 107 0.00 -9.27 -3.16
N ASP A 108 -0.03 -10.61 -3.26
CA ASP A 108 1.15 -11.43 -3.53
C ASP A 108 1.82 -11.03 -4.86
N LEU A 109 1.04 -10.78 -5.91
CA LEU A 109 1.54 -10.35 -7.22
C LEU A 109 2.18 -8.95 -7.18
N VAL A 110 1.62 -8.03 -6.39
CA VAL A 110 2.22 -6.69 -6.19
C VAL A 110 3.53 -6.80 -5.42
N GLU A 111 3.59 -7.61 -4.37
CA GLU A 111 4.82 -7.85 -3.61
C GLU A 111 5.90 -8.51 -4.47
N ALA A 112 5.52 -9.43 -5.36
CA ALA A 112 6.41 -10.05 -6.35
C ALA A 112 6.75 -9.15 -7.55
N CYS A 113 6.22 -7.92 -7.61
CA CYS A 113 6.36 -6.99 -8.74
C CYS A 113 5.88 -7.57 -10.09
N GLN A 114 4.94 -8.50 -10.08
CA GLN A 114 4.33 -9.13 -11.26
C GLN A 114 3.11 -8.34 -11.73
N PHE A 115 3.33 -7.10 -12.20
CA PHE A 115 2.24 -6.14 -12.42
C PHE A 115 1.26 -6.55 -13.53
N THR A 116 1.71 -7.17 -14.62
CA THR A 116 0.80 -7.60 -15.71
C THR A 116 -0.21 -8.64 -15.23
N GLU A 117 0.25 -9.60 -14.42
CA GLU A 117 -0.59 -10.64 -13.82
C GLU A 117 -1.49 -10.05 -12.73
N PHE A 118 -0.97 -9.12 -11.94
CA PHE A 118 -1.75 -8.36 -10.96
C PHE A 118 -2.97 -7.69 -11.59
N TRP A 119 -2.81 -6.93 -12.68
CA TRP A 119 -3.93 -6.23 -13.32
C TRP A 119 -4.97 -7.21 -13.89
N ALA A 120 -4.53 -8.36 -14.42
CA ALA A 120 -5.43 -9.41 -14.87
C ALA A 120 -6.24 -10.01 -13.72
N ALA A 121 -5.62 -10.26 -12.57
CA ALA A 121 -6.29 -10.73 -11.36
C ALA A 121 -7.23 -9.68 -10.78
N TYR A 122 -6.78 -8.42 -10.70
CA TYR A 122 -7.54 -7.31 -10.13
C TYR A 122 -8.88 -7.07 -10.86
N ARG A 123 -8.89 -7.19 -12.19
CA ARG A 123 -10.11 -7.10 -13.01
C ARG A 123 -11.14 -8.20 -12.74
N GLN A 124 -10.75 -9.29 -12.10
CA GLN A 124 -11.64 -10.39 -11.73
C GLN A 124 -12.37 -10.12 -10.42
N ILE A 125 -11.87 -9.24 -9.55
CA ILE A 125 -12.46 -8.94 -8.23
C ILE A 125 -13.97 -8.61 -8.34
N PRO A 126 -14.42 -7.70 -9.22
CA PRO A 126 -15.85 -7.40 -9.34
C PRO A 126 -16.71 -8.60 -9.77
N GLN A 127 -16.14 -9.56 -10.51
CA GLN A 127 -16.85 -10.74 -11.01
C GLN A 127 -17.07 -11.78 -9.92
N HIS A 128 -16.24 -11.73 -8.88
CA HIS A 128 -16.31 -12.60 -7.71
C HIS A 128 -17.28 -12.06 -6.64
N CYS A 129 -17.67 -10.79 -6.73
CA CYS A 129 -18.69 -10.20 -5.87
C CYS A 129 -20.07 -10.75 -6.23
N SER A 130 -20.61 -11.63 -5.38
CA SER A 130 -21.92 -12.27 -5.59
C SER A 130 -23.11 -11.47 -5.02
N SER A 131 -22.85 -10.32 -4.40
CA SER A 131 -23.77 -9.65 -3.48
C SER A 131 -24.36 -8.32 -4.02
N PRO A 132 -25.35 -7.74 -3.33
CA PRO A 132 -25.92 -6.43 -3.66
C PRO A 132 -25.08 -5.22 -3.21
N ASP A 133 -23.95 -5.37 -2.51
CA ASP A 133 -23.11 -4.22 -2.14
C ASP A 133 -22.36 -3.68 -3.36
N VAL A 134 -22.95 -2.66 -3.97
CA VAL A 134 -22.44 -1.94 -5.14
C VAL A 134 -21.03 -1.43 -4.90
N THR A 135 -20.64 -1.12 -3.66
CA THR A 135 -19.35 -0.49 -3.34
C THR A 135 -18.18 -1.41 -3.69
N LEU A 136 -18.22 -2.67 -3.25
CA LEU A 136 -17.12 -3.63 -3.47
C LEU A 136 -16.97 -4.00 -4.95
N ALA A 137 -18.05 -4.02 -5.71
CA ALA A 137 -18.03 -4.29 -7.15
C ALA A 137 -17.59 -3.07 -7.99
N THR A 138 -17.89 -1.85 -7.54
CA THR A 138 -17.62 -0.62 -8.31
C THR A 138 -16.29 0.04 -7.96
N PHE A 139 -15.87 0.01 -6.69
CA PHE A 139 -14.62 0.63 -6.23
C PHE A 139 -13.39 0.18 -7.02
N PRO A 140 -13.18 -1.12 -7.35
CA PRO A 140 -12.03 -1.55 -8.13
C PRO A 140 -11.87 -0.83 -9.46
N ASN A 141 -12.99 -0.52 -10.11
CA ASN A 141 -13.05 0.12 -11.43
C ASN A 141 -13.06 1.66 -11.36
N SER A 142 -13.07 2.23 -10.16
CA SER A 142 -13.05 3.68 -9.97
C SER A 142 -11.69 4.26 -10.39
N ALA A 143 -11.71 5.47 -10.96
CA ALA A 143 -10.49 6.18 -11.30
C ALA A 143 -9.60 6.42 -10.06
N ALA A 144 -10.21 6.64 -8.90
CA ALA A 144 -9.50 6.80 -7.63
C ALA A 144 -8.68 5.56 -7.26
N ALA A 145 -9.30 4.37 -7.26
CA ALA A 145 -8.61 3.13 -6.94
C ALA A 145 -7.47 2.82 -7.92
N ILE A 146 -7.73 2.97 -9.23
CA ILE A 146 -6.73 2.73 -10.28
C ILE A 146 -5.56 3.70 -10.14
N ASN A 147 -5.82 4.98 -9.87
CA ASN A 147 -4.76 5.98 -9.71
C ASN A 147 -3.93 5.76 -8.44
N LEU A 148 -4.55 5.33 -7.33
CA LEU A 148 -3.82 4.96 -6.12
C LEU A 148 -2.89 3.77 -6.36
N LEU A 149 -3.36 2.72 -7.04
CA LEU A 149 -2.55 1.57 -7.41
C LEU A 149 -1.41 1.96 -8.35
N ARG A 150 -1.70 2.74 -9.39
CA ARG A 150 -0.67 3.25 -10.32
C ARG A 150 0.37 4.10 -9.60
N HIS A 151 -0.05 4.92 -8.64
CA HIS A 151 0.88 5.70 -7.81
C HIS A 151 1.79 4.78 -6.98
N GLY A 152 1.24 3.77 -6.31
CA GLY A 152 2.03 2.80 -5.55
C GLY A 152 3.06 2.05 -6.42
N ILE A 153 2.64 1.58 -7.60
CA ILE A 153 3.54 0.92 -8.57
C ILE A 153 4.62 1.89 -9.05
N LEU A 154 4.26 3.12 -9.40
CA LEU A 154 5.22 4.15 -9.84
C LEU A 154 6.22 4.49 -8.73
N GLN A 155 5.77 4.55 -7.48
CA GLN A 155 6.63 4.75 -6.32
C GLN A 155 7.65 3.61 -6.20
N LEU A 156 7.23 2.34 -6.32
CA LEU A 156 8.15 1.21 -6.33
C LEU A 156 9.18 1.33 -7.47
N LEU A 157 8.73 1.64 -8.69
CA LEU A 157 9.63 1.84 -9.83
C LEU A 157 10.64 2.98 -9.59
N SER A 158 10.23 4.06 -8.93
CA SER A 158 11.13 5.18 -8.61
C SER A 158 12.24 4.84 -7.59
N LEU A 159 12.06 3.79 -6.80
CA LEU A 159 13.06 3.30 -5.85
C LEU A 159 14.13 2.44 -6.55
N VAL A 160 13.76 1.70 -7.59
CA VAL A 160 14.68 0.80 -8.31
C VAL A 160 15.30 1.42 -9.55
N TYR A 161 14.61 2.32 -10.24
CA TYR A 161 15.08 2.93 -11.48
C TYR A 161 15.44 4.39 -11.29
N ARG A 162 16.64 4.78 -11.74
CA ARG A 162 16.93 6.18 -12.07
C ARG A 162 16.35 6.54 -13.44
N SER A 163 16.51 5.66 -14.42
CA SER A 163 15.92 5.79 -15.76
C SER A 163 15.33 4.44 -16.19
N ALA A 164 14.08 4.45 -16.64
CA ALA A 164 13.36 3.26 -17.08
C ALA A 164 12.83 3.44 -18.53
N PRO A 165 12.82 2.38 -19.36
CA PRO A 165 12.17 2.43 -20.66
C PRO A 165 10.66 2.69 -20.50
N MET A 166 10.11 3.60 -21.30
CA MET A 166 8.70 4.01 -21.21
C MET A 166 7.74 2.82 -21.36
N HIS A 167 8.02 1.89 -22.28
CA HIS A 167 7.19 0.71 -22.47
C HIS A 167 7.07 -0.18 -21.23
N VAL A 168 8.14 -0.29 -20.43
CA VAL A 168 8.12 -1.07 -19.17
C VAL A 168 7.24 -0.38 -18.14
N VAL A 169 7.34 0.95 -18.03
CA VAL A 169 6.50 1.75 -17.11
C VAL A 169 5.03 1.64 -17.50
N LEU A 170 4.71 1.85 -18.78
CA LEU A 170 3.35 1.77 -19.30
C LEU A 170 2.73 0.38 -19.10
N GLN A 171 3.50 -0.68 -19.35
CA GLN A 171 3.07 -2.05 -19.09
C GLN A 171 2.83 -2.32 -17.60
N ALA A 172 3.71 -1.81 -16.72
CA ALA A 172 3.56 -1.98 -15.28
C ALA A 172 2.32 -1.24 -14.74
N LEU A 173 1.99 -0.07 -15.28
CA LEU A 173 0.84 0.74 -14.88
C LEU A 173 -0.47 0.35 -15.59
N ASP A 174 -0.41 -0.58 -16.53
CA ASP A 174 -1.52 -0.95 -17.42
C ASP A 174 -2.20 0.30 -18.01
N ALA A 175 -1.38 1.13 -18.65
CA ALA A 175 -1.79 2.42 -19.20
C ALA A 175 -1.12 2.69 -20.54
N ASP A 176 -1.81 3.44 -21.41
CA ASP A 176 -1.17 4.04 -22.58
C ASP A 176 -0.49 5.38 -22.24
N LEU A 177 0.23 5.96 -23.22
CA LEU A 177 0.97 7.20 -23.01
C LEU A 177 0.05 8.39 -22.67
N ALA A 178 -1.16 8.44 -23.23
CA ALA A 178 -2.11 9.52 -22.98
C ALA A 178 -2.68 9.44 -21.56
N GLN A 179 -3.06 8.24 -21.14
CA GLN A 179 -3.51 7.92 -19.79
C GLN A 179 -2.42 8.18 -18.75
N PHE A 180 -1.18 7.80 -19.03
CA PHE A 180 -0.05 8.08 -18.14
C PHE A 180 0.20 9.60 -18.00
N THR A 181 0.15 10.34 -19.10
CA THR A 181 0.33 11.80 -19.07
C THR A 181 -0.79 12.47 -18.27
N ASP A 182 -2.04 12.03 -18.45
CA ASP A 182 -3.18 12.55 -17.70
C ASP A 182 -3.09 12.19 -16.20
N PHE A 183 -2.67 10.97 -15.88
CA PHE A 183 -2.38 10.54 -14.52
C PHE A 183 -1.34 11.42 -13.83
N LEU A 184 -0.22 11.76 -14.50
CA LEU A 184 0.78 12.66 -13.93
C LEU A 184 0.25 14.07 -13.68
N ARG A 185 -0.66 14.58 -14.53
CA ARG A 185 -1.26 15.92 -14.32
C ARG A 185 -2.23 15.95 -13.14
N THR A 186 -2.95 14.85 -12.91
CA THR A 186 -4.00 14.77 -11.89
C THR A 186 -3.46 14.32 -10.53
N CYS A 187 -2.38 13.55 -10.49
CA CYS A 187 -1.77 13.03 -9.27
C CYS A 187 -0.48 13.79 -8.93
N GLU A 188 -0.59 14.85 -8.13
CA GLU A 188 0.55 15.67 -7.68
C GLU A 188 1.69 14.86 -7.02
N PRO A 189 1.41 13.86 -6.15
CA PRO A 189 2.46 12.99 -5.60
C PRO A 189 3.20 12.16 -6.66
N ALA A 190 2.51 11.70 -7.71
CA ALA A 190 3.14 10.94 -8.79
C ALA A 190 4.07 11.83 -9.63
N MET A 191 3.67 13.09 -9.88
CA MET A 191 4.49 14.05 -10.62
C MET A 191 5.83 14.33 -9.89
N LYS A 192 5.82 14.39 -8.56
CA LYS A 192 7.04 14.61 -7.75
C LYS A 192 8.08 13.49 -7.87
N LEU A 193 7.70 12.31 -8.38
CA LEU A 193 8.62 11.19 -8.58
C LEU A 193 9.39 11.30 -9.91
N VAL A 194 8.92 12.13 -10.84
CA VAL A 194 9.44 12.21 -12.22
C VAL A 194 10.22 13.50 -12.42
N GLU A 195 11.45 13.38 -12.91
CA GLU A 195 12.32 14.52 -13.24
C GLU A 195 12.20 14.91 -14.73
N GLY A 196 12.00 13.92 -15.59
CA GLY A 196 11.80 14.15 -17.02
C GLY A 196 11.19 12.94 -17.72
N ALA A 197 10.35 13.19 -18.71
CA ALA A 197 9.74 12.15 -19.53
C ALA A 197 10.02 12.42 -21.01
N SER A 198 10.32 11.35 -21.73
CA SER A 198 10.43 11.32 -23.19
C SER A 198 9.60 10.15 -23.72
N ASP A 199 9.39 10.09 -25.03
CA ASP A 199 8.61 9.00 -25.64
C ASP A 199 9.23 7.61 -25.42
N THR A 200 10.53 7.55 -25.12
CA THR A 200 11.29 6.29 -25.02
C THR A 200 11.70 5.93 -23.59
N SER A 201 11.91 6.92 -22.73
CA SER A 201 12.34 6.70 -21.35
C SER A 201 11.76 7.70 -20.37
N LEU A 202 11.57 7.24 -19.14
CA LEU A 202 11.20 8.02 -17.97
C LEU A 202 12.40 8.17 -17.03
N LEU A 203 12.68 9.39 -16.59
CA LEU A 203 13.71 9.73 -15.61
C LEU A 203 13.04 10.02 -14.26
N PHE A 204 13.33 9.19 -13.26
CA PHE A 204 12.84 9.37 -11.89
C PHE A 204 13.78 10.25 -11.09
N VAL A 205 13.28 11.01 -10.12
CA VAL A 205 14.09 11.85 -9.21
C VAL A 205 15.14 10.99 -8.47
N ALA A 206 16.35 11.53 -8.33
CA ALA A 206 17.48 10.81 -7.73
C ALA A 206 17.26 10.67 -6.22
N ASN A 207 17.44 9.45 -5.72
CA ASN A 207 17.41 9.12 -4.31
C ASN A 207 18.54 8.13 -3.97
N PRO A 208 18.85 7.91 -2.68
CA PRO A 208 19.94 7.02 -2.27
C PRO A 208 19.79 5.55 -2.69
N ASP A 209 18.57 5.13 -3.03
CA ASP A 209 18.23 3.75 -3.38
C ASP A 209 18.38 3.50 -4.89
N ASN A 210 17.97 4.47 -5.72
CA ASN A 210 18.05 4.41 -7.18
C ASN A 210 19.36 4.97 -7.77
N THR A 211 20.21 5.55 -6.92
CA THR A 211 21.51 6.11 -7.32
C THR A 211 22.64 5.22 -6.83
N LYS A 212 23.57 4.88 -7.74
CA LYS A 212 24.74 4.06 -7.42
C LYS A 212 25.55 4.70 -6.29
N LYS A 213 25.66 4.01 -5.15
CA LYS A 213 26.51 4.42 -4.04
C LYS A 213 27.97 4.36 -4.46
N ALA A 214 28.68 5.49 -4.38
CA ALA A 214 30.12 5.51 -4.55
C ALA A 214 30.78 4.85 -3.33
N GLN A 215 31.21 3.60 -3.46
CA GLN A 215 32.05 2.97 -2.44
C GLN A 215 33.48 3.46 -2.66
N VAL A 216 33.95 4.33 -1.77
CA VAL A 216 35.37 4.68 -1.70
C VAL A 216 36.05 3.57 -0.90
N PHE A 217 36.84 2.74 -1.58
CA PHE A 217 37.68 1.73 -0.94
C PHE A 217 38.90 2.42 -0.31
N THR A 218 38.71 2.99 0.88
CA THR A 218 39.83 3.32 1.78
C THR A 218 40.05 2.14 2.71
N GLU A 219 41.30 1.67 2.84
CA GLU A 219 41.67 0.72 3.89
C GLU A 219 41.28 1.33 5.25
N GLY A 220 40.28 0.73 5.89
CA GLY A 220 39.68 1.20 7.15
C GLY A 220 40.55 0.91 8.35
N VAL A 221 41.83 1.28 8.29
CA VAL A 221 42.71 1.23 9.45
C VAL A 221 42.97 2.65 9.91
N ASP A 222 42.10 3.11 10.81
CA ASP A 222 42.31 4.37 11.51
C ASP A 222 43.59 4.25 12.35
N PHE A 223 44.44 5.28 12.31
CA PHE A 223 45.68 5.34 13.09
C PHE A 223 45.42 5.07 14.58
N ASN A 224 44.25 5.45 15.11
CA ASN A 224 43.88 5.14 16.49
C ASN A 224 43.73 3.64 16.75
N VAL A 225 43.21 2.88 15.78
CA VAL A 225 43.10 1.42 15.86
C VAL A 225 44.50 0.79 15.87
N ILE A 226 45.40 1.27 15.00
CA ILE A 226 46.79 0.81 14.94
C ILE A 226 47.53 1.16 16.24
N SER A 227 47.40 2.39 16.71
CA SER A 227 48.02 2.91 17.93
C SER A 227 47.59 2.12 19.17
N ASN A 228 46.31 1.76 19.25
CA ASN A 228 45.78 0.93 20.34
C ASN A 228 46.32 -0.52 20.31
N ILE A 229 46.56 -1.09 19.12
CA ILE A 229 47.17 -2.42 18.99
C ILE A 229 48.65 -2.36 19.42
N ILE A 230 49.37 -1.34 18.98
CA ILE A 230 50.80 -1.16 19.32
C ILE A 230 50.99 -0.87 20.81
N GLY A 231 50.15 -0.01 21.39
CA GLY A 231 50.23 0.37 22.81
C GLY A 231 49.89 -0.77 23.78
N LYS A 232 49.11 -1.77 23.36
CA LYS A 232 48.85 -2.98 24.16
C LYS A 232 50.02 -3.97 24.15
N ASN A 233 50.78 -4.04 23.05
CA ASN A 233 51.93 -4.95 22.95
C ASN A 233 53.18 -4.45 23.70
N THR A 234 53.32 -3.14 23.91
CA THR A 234 54.46 -2.58 24.66
C THR A 234 54.38 -2.80 26.17
N LEU A 235 53.20 -3.13 26.72
CA LEU A 235 53.03 -3.48 28.14
C LEU A 235 53.42 -4.93 28.47
N VAL A 236 53.50 -5.82 27.47
CA VAL A 236 53.86 -7.24 27.67
C VAL A 236 55.38 -7.46 27.60
N ALA A 237 56.14 -6.50 27.06
CA ALA A 237 57.61 -6.59 26.95
C ALA A 237 58.37 -5.96 28.15
N ARG A 238 57.66 -5.64 29.25
CA ARG A 238 58.24 -5.16 30.51
C ARG A 238 57.87 -6.11 31.66
N GLU A 239 58.39 -7.33 31.59
CA GLU A 239 58.68 -8.19 32.76
C GLU A 239 60.07 -8.80 32.59
#